data_AF-A0A5P9I611-F1
#
_entry.id   AF-A0A5P9I611-F1
#
_cell.length_a   1.000
_cell.length_b   1.000
_cell.length_c   1.000
_cell.angle_alpha   90.00
_cell.angle_beta   90.00
_cell.angle_gamma   90.00
#
_symmetry.space_group_name_H-M   'P 1'
#
loop_
_entity.id
_entity.type
_entity.pdbx_description
1 polymer ?
#
loop_
_entity_poly.entity_id
_entity_poly.type
_entity_poly.pdbx_seq_one_letter_code
_entity_poly.pdbx_strand_id
1 'polypeptide(L)'
;MNALSLGDLAHTFLLRRQSAQIKQDLTRLSEELASGRTTDTRRHLNGHFTALADFERELRLLDRYDNTAAEVGAQSAAMQAAMNTVQDRAGALAETMALASAAASPGDTRTVATQAQSELETIVAALNTRVAGRAVFSGVAVATAPLVDADTLLADLRSAVSGATTAADVMAAADTFFDAPGGVFETSIYQGGTIDLSPFNLGSGESVTLSLRADDAAVRTVLKNVAVAALSDDPSITLNAGEAKELLQTLSVGALSGQDSVTRLRANLGFAEERIEMASVRITSELTSLEVARNALLEVDPYQTATQLEAVQTQLETLYTITARSSRLSLVNFLS
;
A
#
# COMPACT_ATOMS: atom_id res chain seq x y z
N MET A 1 19.62 -58.48 -49.39
CA MET A 1 19.11 -58.21 -48.03
C MET A 1 20.22 -57.58 -47.21
N ASN A 2 19.96 -56.36 -46.76
CA ASN A 2 20.48 -55.70 -45.55
C ASN A 2 21.98 -55.80 -45.24
N ALA A 3 22.76 -55.00 -45.97
CA ALA A 3 23.82 -54.21 -45.34
C ALA A 3 23.41 -52.73 -45.37
N LEU A 4 22.28 -52.39 -44.71
CA LEU A 4 22.17 -51.09 -44.05
C LEU A 4 23.26 -51.12 -42.98
N SER A 5 24.48 -50.80 -43.41
CA SER A 5 25.70 -50.93 -42.63
C SER A 5 25.52 -50.16 -41.32
N LEU A 6 25.88 -50.76 -40.19
CA LEU A 6 25.92 -50.10 -38.88
C LEU A 6 26.59 -48.70 -38.96
N GLY A 7 27.52 -48.52 -39.90
CA GLY A 7 28.21 -47.24 -40.17
C GLY A 7 27.32 -46.15 -40.75
N ASP A 8 26.34 -46.47 -41.61
CA ASP A 8 25.49 -45.48 -42.29
C ASP A 8 24.39 -44.93 -41.35
N LEU A 9 23.85 -45.83 -40.52
CA LEU A 9 22.93 -45.49 -39.44
C LEU A 9 23.65 -44.66 -38.35
N ALA A 10 24.86 -45.07 -37.95
CA ALA A 10 25.69 -44.31 -37.01
C ALA A 10 26.08 -42.94 -37.57
N HIS A 11 26.40 -42.84 -38.87
CA HIS A 11 26.73 -41.56 -39.52
C HIS A 11 25.53 -40.61 -39.56
N THR A 12 24.35 -41.12 -39.91
CA THR A 12 23.10 -40.35 -39.89
C THR A 12 22.76 -39.85 -38.48
N PHE A 13 22.92 -40.70 -37.46
CA PHE A 13 22.72 -40.30 -36.06
C PHE A 13 23.74 -39.24 -35.61
N LEU A 14 25.01 -39.37 -36.00
CA LEU A 14 26.05 -38.37 -35.73
C LEU A 14 25.72 -37.02 -36.38
N LEU A 15 25.33 -37.00 -37.66
CA LEU A 15 24.94 -35.78 -38.38
C LEU A 15 23.70 -35.12 -37.77
N ARG A 16 22.69 -35.92 -37.36
CA ARG A 16 21.50 -35.41 -36.66
C ARG A 16 21.88 -34.79 -35.31
N ARG A 17 22.75 -35.44 -34.55
CA ARG A 17 23.24 -34.91 -33.26
C ARG A 17 24.01 -33.60 -33.44
N GLN A 18 24.91 -33.54 -34.43
CA GLN A 18 25.64 -32.30 -34.76
C GLN A 18 24.70 -31.19 -35.24
N SER A 19 23.72 -31.51 -36.07
CA SER A 19 22.71 -30.54 -36.52
C SER A 19 21.91 -29.97 -35.35
N ALA A 20 21.49 -30.83 -34.41
CA ALA A 20 20.78 -30.39 -33.21
C ALA A 20 21.66 -29.47 -32.34
N GLN A 21 22.93 -29.83 -32.14
CA GLN A 21 23.88 -29.02 -31.37
C GLN A 21 24.11 -27.64 -32.00
N ILE A 22 24.40 -27.60 -33.31
CA ILE A 22 24.64 -26.34 -34.04
C ILE A 22 23.41 -25.43 -34.00
N LYS A 23 22.21 -26.00 -34.16
CA LYS A 23 20.96 -25.25 -34.04
C LYS A 23 20.76 -24.68 -32.63
N GLN A 24 21.05 -25.48 -31.60
CA GLN A 24 20.96 -25.02 -30.21
C GLN A 24 21.96 -23.89 -29.94
N ASP A 25 23.21 -24.01 -30.42
CA ASP A 25 24.22 -22.95 -30.29
C ASP A 25 23.84 -21.69 -31.06
N LEU A 26 23.22 -21.83 -32.24
CA LEU A 26 22.71 -20.70 -33.03
C LEU A 26 21.60 -19.96 -32.31
N THR A 27 20.60 -20.67 -31.76
CA THR A 27 19.53 -20.07 -30.95
C THR A 27 20.11 -19.36 -29.73
N ARG A 28 20.99 -20.05 -28.99
CA ARG A 28 21.64 -19.51 -27.80
C ARG A 28 22.39 -18.22 -28.10
N LEU A 29 23.33 -18.24 -29.05
CA LEU A 29 24.14 -17.06 -29.39
C LEU A 29 23.31 -15.93 -29.98
N SER A 30 22.23 -16.23 -30.71
CA SER A 30 21.29 -15.22 -31.20
C SER A 30 20.56 -14.53 -30.03
N GLU A 31 20.12 -15.28 -29.03
CA GLU A 31 19.49 -14.74 -27.82
C GLU A 31 20.49 -13.96 -26.95
N GLU A 32 21.70 -14.47 -26.77
CA GLU A 32 22.76 -13.82 -26.00
C GLU A 32 23.20 -12.50 -26.66
N LEU A 33 23.33 -12.47 -27.99
CA LEU A 33 23.65 -11.26 -28.75
C LEU A 33 22.52 -10.23 -28.67
N ALA A 34 21.26 -10.66 -28.76
CA ALA A 34 20.11 -9.77 -28.69
C ALA A 34 19.87 -9.20 -27.28
N SER A 35 20.09 -10.01 -26.25
CA SER A 35 19.86 -9.62 -24.85
C SER A 35 21.08 -9.00 -24.15
N GLY A 36 22.29 -9.19 -24.70
CA GLY A 36 23.56 -8.81 -24.07
C GLY A 36 23.91 -9.65 -22.84
N ARG A 37 23.17 -10.72 -22.55
CA ARG A 37 23.38 -11.57 -21.36
C ARG A 37 23.48 -13.03 -21.75
N THR A 38 24.24 -13.80 -20.97
CA THR A 38 24.36 -15.23 -21.17
C THR A 38 23.07 -15.96 -20.81
N THR A 39 22.67 -16.90 -21.67
CA THR A 39 21.55 -17.81 -21.45
C THR A 39 22.01 -19.14 -20.87
N ASP A 40 23.30 -19.47 -20.98
CA ASP A 40 23.95 -20.58 -20.27
C ASP A 40 24.79 -20.09 -19.08
N THR A 41 24.08 -19.66 -18.04
CA THR A 41 24.68 -19.17 -16.79
C THR A 41 25.63 -20.19 -16.15
N ARG A 42 25.39 -21.49 -16.36
CA ARG A 42 26.23 -22.55 -15.78
C ARG A 42 27.61 -22.60 -16.43
N ARG A 43 27.63 -22.53 -17.75
CA ARG A 43 28.86 -22.45 -18.52
C ARG A 43 29.57 -21.12 -18.30
N HIS A 44 28.84 -20.01 -18.30
CA HIS A 44 29.41 -18.67 -18.12
C HIS A 44 30.12 -18.51 -16.77
N LEU A 45 29.49 -18.96 -15.68
CA LEU A 45 30.04 -18.82 -14.33
C LEU A 45 30.98 -19.97 -13.91
N ASN A 46 31.25 -20.94 -14.79
CA ASN A 46 32.08 -22.11 -14.50
C ASN A 46 31.64 -22.87 -13.22
N GLY A 47 30.34 -22.91 -12.93
CA GLY A 47 29.80 -23.54 -11.72
C GLY A 47 29.81 -22.69 -10.44
N HIS A 48 30.33 -21.46 -10.47
CA HIS A 48 30.37 -20.56 -9.30
C HIS A 48 29.09 -19.73 -9.15
N PHE A 49 28.03 -20.34 -8.60
CA PHE A 49 26.73 -19.68 -8.48
C PHE A 49 26.51 -18.87 -7.20
N THR A 50 27.43 -18.93 -6.23
CA THR A 50 27.21 -18.34 -4.89
C THR A 50 26.85 -16.85 -4.97
N ALA A 51 27.65 -16.05 -5.67
CA ALA A 51 27.40 -14.62 -5.81
C ALA A 51 26.07 -14.31 -6.53
N LEU A 52 25.75 -15.06 -7.58
CA LEU A 52 24.48 -14.90 -8.30
C LEU A 52 23.29 -15.27 -7.40
N ALA A 53 23.38 -16.37 -6.65
CA ALA A 53 22.34 -16.80 -5.73
C ALA A 53 22.14 -15.80 -4.58
N ASP A 54 23.22 -15.18 -4.10
CA ASP A 54 23.17 -14.11 -3.10
C ASP A 54 22.46 -12.87 -3.65
N PHE A 55 22.84 -12.39 -4.85
CA PHE A 55 22.16 -11.26 -5.49
C PHE A 55 20.69 -11.54 -5.76
N GLU A 56 20.33 -12.72 -6.27
CA GLU A 56 18.94 -13.06 -6.54
C GLU A 56 18.10 -13.19 -5.26
N ARG A 57 18.70 -13.65 -4.16
CA ARG A 57 18.04 -13.66 -2.86
C ARG A 57 17.79 -12.23 -2.37
N GLU A 58 18.81 -11.37 -2.47
CA GLU A 58 18.73 -9.99 -1.99
C GLU A 58 17.73 -9.17 -2.82
N LEU A 59 17.76 -9.30 -4.15
CA LEU A 59 16.77 -8.68 -5.04
C LEU A 59 15.34 -9.09 -4.66
N ARG A 60 15.07 -10.39 -4.49
CA ARG A 60 13.74 -10.86 -4.06
C ARG A 60 13.32 -10.34 -2.68
N LEU A 61 14.27 -10.10 -1.79
CA LEU A 61 13.99 -9.55 -0.47
C LEU A 61 13.64 -8.06 -0.56
N LEU A 62 14.44 -7.30 -1.32
CA LEU A 62 14.20 -5.88 -1.56
C LEU A 62 12.90 -5.64 -2.32
N ASP A 63 12.56 -6.47 -3.32
CA ASP A 63 11.26 -6.39 -4.01
C ASP A 63 10.09 -6.52 -3.02
N ARG A 64 10.20 -7.37 -1.99
CA ARG A 64 9.16 -7.48 -0.95
C ARG A 64 9.09 -6.23 -0.08
N TYR A 65 10.24 -5.67 0.28
CA TYR A 65 10.28 -4.43 1.05
C TYR A 65 9.76 -3.24 0.24
N ASP A 66 10.03 -3.18 -1.05
CA ASP A 66 9.50 -2.15 -1.95
C ASP A 66 7.97 -2.22 -2.02
N ASN A 67 7.42 -3.41 -2.25
CA ASN A 67 5.97 -3.63 -2.23
C ASN A 67 5.35 -3.26 -0.86
N THR A 68 6.04 -3.59 0.23
CA THR A 68 5.58 -3.23 1.59
C THR A 68 5.62 -1.72 1.79
N ALA A 69 6.70 -1.04 1.38
CA ALA A 69 6.82 0.41 1.47
C ALA A 69 5.72 1.10 0.63
N ALA A 70 5.41 0.59 -0.55
CA ALA A 70 4.33 1.08 -1.39
C ALA A 70 2.95 0.90 -0.74
N GLU A 71 2.65 -0.26 -0.15
CA GLU A 71 1.38 -0.50 0.56
C GLU A 71 1.22 0.45 1.75
N VAL A 72 2.26 0.55 2.57
CA VAL A 72 2.23 1.37 3.79
C VAL A 72 2.21 2.85 3.45
N GLY A 73 2.90 3.28 2.39
CA GLY A 73 2.84 4.65 1.87
C GLY A 73 1.45 5.03 1.36
N ALA A 74 0.77 4.12 0.65
CA ALA A 74 -0.63 4.33 0.26
C ALA A 74 -1.57 4.40 1.47
N GLN A 75 -1.32 3.57 2.48
CA GLN A 75 -2.08 3.58 3.73
C GLN A 75 -1.89 4.90 4.50
N SER A 76 -0.65 5.35 4.70
CA SER A 76 -0.35 6.59 5.43
C SER A 76 -0.92 7.81 4.71
N ALA A 77 -0.80 7.89 3.39
CA ALA A 77 -1.36 8.99 2.60
C ALA A 77 -2.90 9.06 2.72
N ALA A 78 -3.58 7.92 2.71
CA ALA A 78 -5.03 7.86 2.92
C ALA A 78 -5.42 8.31 4.33
N MET A 79 -4.65 7.89 5.35
CA MET A 79 -4.85 8.35 6.73
C MET A 79 -4.65 9.88 6.84
N GLN A 80 -3.64 10.42 6.18
CA GLN A 80 -3.33 11.85 6.20
C GLN A 80 -4.42 12.68 5.52
N ALA A 81 -4.95 12.20 4.39
CA ALA A 81 -6.08 12.82 3.69
C ALA A 81 -7.38 12.78 4.51
N ALA A 82 -7.66 11.64 5.16
CA ALA A 82 -8.80 11.50 6.06
C ALA A 82 -8.67 12.47 7.26
N MET A 83 -7.51 12.54 7.92
CA MET A 83 -7.30 13.46 9.04
C MET A 83 -7.32 14.93 8.61
N ASN A 84 -6.90 15.26 7.39
CA ASN A 84 -7.08 16.60 6.84
C ASN A 84 -8.57 16.94 6.70
N THR A 85 -9.37 16.00 6.20
CA THR A 85 -10.83 16.15 6.14
C THR A 85 -11.41 16.39 7.53
N VAL A 86 -11.02 15.59 8.53
CA VAL A 86 -11.46 15.76 9.92
C VAL A 86 -11.13 17.16 10.45
N GLN A 87 -9.90 17.63 10.23
CA GLN A 87 -9.46 18.94 10.68
C GLN A 87 -10.23 20.08 10.01
N ASP A 88 -10.37 20.05 8.69
CA ASP A 88 -11.03 21.11 7.92
C ASP A 88 -12.51 21.22 8.30
N ARG A 89 -13.19 20.07 8.44
CA ARG A 89 -14.62 20.02 8.80
C ARG A 89 -14.87 20.51 10.22
N ALA A 90 -14.07 20.03 11.18
CA ALA A 90 -14.16 20.48 12.56
C ALA A 90 -13.84 21.97 12.72
N GLY A 91 -12.85 22.47 11.96
CA GLY A 91 -12.48 23.89 11.95
C GLY A 91 -13.58 24.80 11.41
N ALA A 92 -14.15 24.46 10.25
CA ALA A 92 -15.25 25.22 9.65
C ALA A 92 -16.51 25.24 10.56
N LEU A 93 -16.81 24.12 11.22
CA LEU A 93 -17.89 24.08 12.19
C LEU A 93 -17.57 24.94 13.42
N ALA A 94 -16.33 24.94 13.92
CA ALA A 94 -15.91 25.77 15.04
C ALA A 94 -16.11 27.27 14.80
N GLU A 95 -15.80 27.74 13.58
CA GLU A 95 -16.06 29.12 13.16
C GLU A 95 -17.55 29.44 13.12
N THR A 96 -18.35 28.52 12.59
CA THR A 96 -19.82 28.65 12.53
C THR A 96 -20.42 28.75 13.94
N MET A 97 -19.97 27.88 14.87
CA MET A 97 -20.39 27.91 16.27
C MET A 97 -19.99 29.21 16.98
N ALA A 98 -18.77 29.70 16.72
CA ALA A 98 -18.30 30.98 17.28
C ALA A 98 -19.22 32.14 16.86
N LEU A 99 -19.55 32.23 15.57
CA LEU A 99 -20.45 33.26 15.04
C LEU A 99 -21.88 33.13 15.59
N ALA A 100 -22.43 31.92 15.62
CA ALA A 100 -23.77 31.66 16.15
C ALA A 100 -23.87 32.02 17.65
N SER A 101 -22.83 31.71 18.42
CA SER A 101 -22.79 32.04 19.85
C SER A 101 -22.74 33.55 20.13
N ALA A 102 -22.20 34.35 19.22
CA ALA A 102 -22.16 35.80 19.33
C ALA A 102 -23.54 36.43 19.08
N ALA A 103 -24.30 35.88 18.12
CA ALA A 103 -25.63 36.36 17.74
C ALA A 103 -26.75 35.91 18.70
N ALA A 104 -26.62 34.72 19.31
CA ALA A 104 -27.50 34.18 20.35
C ALA A 104 -28.99 34.02 19.93
N SER A 105 -29.25 33.69 18.66
CA SER A 105 -30.60 33.42 18.14
C SER A 105 -30.88 31.92 18.02
N PRO A 106 -32.11 31.44 18.31
CA PRO A 106 -32.51 30.05 18.08
C PRO A 106 -32.35 29.59 16.61
N GLY A 107 -32.48 30.51 15.64
CA GLY A 107 -32.27 30.19 14.23
C GLY A 107 -30.81 29.84 13.89
N ASP A 108 -29.86 30.42 14.61
CA ASP A 108 -28.44 30.15 14.43
C ASP A 108 -28.07 28.79 15.03
N THR A 109 -28.63 28.44 16.20
CA THR A 109 -28.45 27.09 16.79
C THR A 109 -28.96 25.99 15.87
N ARG A 110 -30.13 26.15 15.25
CA ARG A 110 -30.64 25.19 14.26
C ARG A 110 -29.74 25.05 13.04
N THR A 111 -29.18 26.16 12.57
CA THR A 111 -28.23 26.18 11.44
C THR A 111 -26.96 25.41 11.79
N VAL A 112 -26.40 25.65 12.98
CA VAL A 112 -25.25 24.91 13.51
C VAL A 112 -25.57 23.41 13.62
N ALA A 113 -26.72 23.04 14.19
CA ALA A 113 -27.09 21.63 14.35
C ALA A 113 -27.19 20.90 13.00
N THR A 114 -27.82 21.53 12.01
CA THR A 114 -27.95 20.95 10.65
C THR A 114 -26.60 20.80 9.96
N GLN A 115 -25.73 21.80 10.08
CA GLN A 115 -24.38 21.73 9.52
C GLN A 115 -23.53 20.67 10.24
N ALA A 116 -23.59 20.64 11.57
CA ALA A 116 -22.84 19.68 12.39
C ALA A 116 -23.22 18.23 12.07
N GLN A 117 -24.49 17.94 11.78
CA GLN A 117 -24.91 16.61 11.34
C GLN A 117 -24.21 16.21 10.03
N SER A 118 -24.23 17.10 9.02
CA SER A 118 -23.57 16.83 7.73
C SER A 118 -22.04 16.71 7.86
N GLU A 119 -21.43 17.52 8.71
CA GLU A 119 -19.98 17.44 8.98
C GLU A 119 -19.63 16.17 9.75
N LEU A 120 -20.48 15.73 10.69
CA LEU A 120 -20.30 14.46 11.39
C LEU A 120 -20.33 13.28 10.42
N GLU A 121 -21.30 13.22 9.51
CA GLU A 121 -21.38 12.19 8.47
C GLU A 121 -20.09 12.13 7.65
N THR A 122 -19.58 13.30 7.25
CA THR A 122 -18.34 13.42 6.47
C THR A 122 -17.12 12.95 7.28
N ILE A 123 -17.02 13.34 8.55
CA ILE A 123 -15.95 12.95 9.46
C ILE A 123 -15.96 11.44 9.70
N VAL A 124 -17.12 10.86 10.02
CA VAL A 124 -17.27 9.41 10.23
C VAL A 124 -16.92 8.65 8.96
N ALA A 125 -17.36 9.12 7.79
CA ALA A 125 -16.99 8.51 6.51
C ALA A 125 -15.46 8.56 6.26
N ALA A 126 -14.81 9.69 6.56
CA ALA A 126 -13.36 9.83 6.44
C ALA A 126 -12.61 8.87 7.40
N LEU A 127 -13.06 8.75 8.64
CA LEU A 127 -12.49 7.81 9.62
C LEU A 127 -12.78 6.34 9.28
N ASN A 128 -13.83 6.06 8.52
CA ASN A 128 -14.16 4.73 8.00
C ASN A 128 -13.46 4.38 6.67
N THR A 129 -12.50 5.19 6.23
CA THR A 129 -11.74 4.97 4.98
C THR A 129 -11.01 3.63 4.97
N ARG A 130 -10.95 3.03 3.78
CA ARG A 130 -10.26 1.76 3.51
C ARG A 130 -9.23 1.89 2.40
N VAL A 131 -8.12 1.18 2.53
CA VAL A 131 -7.09 1.02 1.50
C VAL A 131 -6.92 -0.48 1.23
N ALA A 132 -6.99 -0.88 -0.05
CA ALA A 132 -6.93 -2.29 -0.44
C ALA A 132 -7.92 -3.20 0.33
N GLY A 133 -9.11 -2.69 0.64
CA GLY A 133 -10.16 -3.40 1.39
C GLY A 133 -9.99 -3.40 2.92
N ARG A 134 -8.89 -2.85 3.44
CA ARG A 134 -8.55 -2.81 4.87
C ARG A 134 -8.85 -1.43 5.46
N ALA A 135 -9.55 -1.39 6.59
CA ALA A 135 -9.80 -0.16 7.32
C ALA A 135 -8.52 0.36 7.99
N VAL A 136 -8.23 1.65 7.83
CA VAL A 136 -6.92 2.21 8.18
C VAL A 136 -6.85 2.76 9.61
N PHE A 137 -7.99 2.96 10.27
CA PHE A 137 -8.09 3.46 11.65
C PHE A 137 -8.65 2.42 12.66
N SER A 138 -8.70 1.14 12.28
CA SER A 138 -9.30 0.06 13.09
C SER A 138 -8.30 -0.74 13.94
N GLY A 139 -7.04 -0.31 14.04
CA GLY A 139 -5.98 -1.12 14.65
C GLY A 139 -5.91 -2.52 14.01
N VAL A 140 -5.69 -3.56 14.81
CA VAL A 140 -5.64 -4.96 14.31
C VAL A 140 -6.92 -5.46 13.64
N ALA A 141 -8.08 -4.84 13.87
CA ALA A 141 -9.37 -5.24 13.31
C ALA A 141 -9.61 -4.68 11.89
N VAL A 142 -8.64 -4.86 11.00
CA VAL A 142 -8.61 -4.23 9.66
C VAL A 142 -9.75 -4.62 8.72
N ALA A 143 -10.48 -5.70 9.02
CA ALA A 143 -11.65 -6.12 8.24
C ALA A 143 -12.90 -5.29 8.57
N THR A 144 -12.96 -4.69 9.76
CA THR A 144 -14.13 -3.98 10.30
C THR A 144 -13.93 -2.48 10.16
N ALA A 145 -14.99 -1.75 9.82
CA ALA A 145 -14.95 -0.29 9.87
C ALA A 145 -14.75 0.14 11.34
N PRO A 146 -13.94 1.15 11.63
CA PRO A 146 -13.62 1.51 13.01
C PRO A 146 -14.79 2.13 13.76
N LEU A 147 -15.73 2.79 13.07
CA LEU A 147 -16.88 3.45 13.68
C LEU A 147 -18.19 2.96 13.06
N VAL A 148 -19.25 2.93 13.85
CA VAL A 148 -20.65 2.91 13.35
C VAL A 148 -20.93 4.13 12.47
N ASP A 149 -22.07 4.13 11.77
CA ASP A 149 -22.52 5.32 11.03
C ASP A 149 -22.89 6.48 11.97
N ALA A 150 -22.93 7.69 11.41
CA ALA A 150 -23.19 8.91 12.17
C ALA A 150 -24.58 8.92 12.81
N ASP A 151 -25.59 8.35 12.14
CA ASP A 151 -26.96 8.27 12.65
C ASP A 151 -27.05 7.40 13.90
N THR A 152 -26.39 6.25 13.91
CA THR A 152 -26.30 5.35 15.06
C THR A 152 -25.58 6.03 16.22
N LEU A 153 -24.45 6.70 15.94
CA LEU A 153 -23.72 7.47 16.94
C LEU A 153 -24.59 8.57 17.56
N LEU A 154 -25.29 9.34 16.74
CA LEU A 154 -26.20 10.41 17.22
C LEU A 154 -27.39 9.86 17.99
N ALA A 155 -27.93 8.70 17.60
CA ALA A 155 -29.03 8.05 18.32
C ALA A 155 -28.60 7.63 19.74
N ASP A 156 -27.43 7.00 19.87
CA ASP A 156 -26.90 6.58 21.17
C ASP A 156 -26.52 7.79 22.04
N LEU A 157 -25.89 8.82 21.45
CA LEU A 157 -25.55 10.05 22.16
C LEU A 157 -26.81 10.79 22.62
N ARG A 158 -27.85 10.85 21.78
CA ARG A 158 -29.16 11.44 22.15
C ARG A 158 -29.74 10.79 23.40
N SER A 159 -29.62 9.46 23.51
CA SER A 159 -30.07 8.76 24.72
C SER A 159 -29.26 9.16 25.96
N ALA A 160 -27.97 9.46 25.80
CA ALA A 160 -27.10 9.86 26.91
C ALA A 160 -27.36 11.29 27.39
N VAL A 161 -27.66 12.22 26.47
CA VAL A 161 -27.88 13.64 26.78
C VAL A 161 -29.35 14.00 27.08
N SER A 162 -30.26 13.03 26.96
CA SER A 162 -31.70 13.26 27.16
C SER A 162 -32.00 13.80 28.56
N GLY A 163 -32.80 14.87 28.62
CA GLY A 163 -33.19 15.51 29.87
C GLY A 163 -32.16 16.49 30.44
N ALA A 164 -31.03 16.71 29.76
CA ALA A 164 -30.10 17.77 30.10
C ALA A 164 -30.74 19.15 29.92
N THR A 165 -30.49 20.05 30.88
CA THR A 165 -31.09 21.40 30.90
C THR A 165 -30.07 22.53 30.88
N THR A 166 -28.79 22.20 31.11
CA THR A 166 -27.67 23.14 31.06
C THR A 166 -26.61 22.67 30.08
N ALA A 167 -25.79 23.60 29.59
CA ALA A 167 -24.63 23.29 28.76
C ALA A 167 -23.67 22.33 29.49
N ALA A 168 -23.49 22.51 30.80
CA ALA A 168 -22.66 21.66 31.64
C ALA A 168 -23.20 20.22 31.71
N ASP A 169 -24.52 20.03 31.85
CA ASP A 169 -25.14 18.70 31.86
C ASP A 169 -24.89 17.96 30.54
N VAL A 170 -25.08 18.66 29.41
CA VAL A 170 -24.85 18.11 28.06
C VAL A 170 -23.40 17.68 27.90
N MET A 171 -22.45 18.55 28.26
CA MET A 171 -21.02 18.24 28.14
C MET A 171 -20.60 17.11 29.08
N ALA A 172 -21.11 17.06 30.31
CA ALA A 172 -20.80 15.98 31.25
C ALA A 172 -21.34 14.61 30.77
N ALA A 173 -22.54 14.59 30.19
CA ALA A 173 -23.10 13.39 29.57
C ALA A 173 -22.28 12.95 28.34
N ALA A 174 -21.87 13.90 27.50
CA ALA A 174 -21.03 13.63 26.34
C ALA A 174 -19.62 13.14 26.74
N ASP A 175 -19.00 13.72 27.76
CA ASP A 175 -17.72 13.26 28.31
C ASP A 175 -17.83 11.83 28.82
N THR A 176 -18.93 11.51 29.52
CA THR A 176 -19.19 10.13 29.97
C THR A 176 -19.38 9.18 28.79
N PHE A 177 -20.07 9.61 27.74
CA PHE A 177 -20.31 8.80 26.55
C PHE A 177 -19.01 8.47 25.79
N PHE A 178 -18.17 9.48 25.55
CA PHE A 178 -16.96 9.37 24.71
C PHE A 178 -15.70 8.93 25.46
N ASP A 179 -15.55 9.31 26.73
CA ASP A 179 -14.27 9.21 27.44
C ASP A 179 -14.30 8.29 28.68
N ALA A 180 -15.47 7.82 29.13
CA ALA A 180 -15.54 6.86 30.23
C ALA A 180 -14.91 5.52 29.82
N PRO A 181 -13.94 4.97 30.60
CA PRO A 181 -13.36 3.66 30.32
C PRO A 181 -14.43 2.56 30.32
N GLY A 182 -14.50 1.77 29.26
CA GLY A 182 -15.54 0.77 29.06
C GLY A 182 -16.94 1.35 28.81
N GLY A 183 -17.02 2.65 28.46
CA GLY A 183 -18.26 3.35 28.15
C GLY A 183 -18.86 2.99 26.79
N VAL A 184 -19.93 3.68 26.41
CA VAL A 184 -20.69 3.40 25.17
C VAL A 184 -19.81 3.58 23.93
N PHE A 185 -18.93 4.58 23.92
CA PHE A 185 -18.04 4.77 22.77
C PHE A 185 -17.13 3.56 22.54
N GLU A 186 -16.44 3.07 23.56
CA GLU A 186 -15.51 1.93 23.43
C GLU A 186 -16.21 0.59 23.19
N THR A 187 -17.47 0.45 23.64
CA THR A 187 -18.19 -0.83 23.59
C THR A 187 -19.14 -0.98 22.41
N SER A 188 -19.64 0.15 21.86
CA SER A 188 -20.72 0.15 20.87
C SER A 188 -20.41 1.00 19.63
N ILE A 189 -19.70 2.13 19.79
CA ILE A 189 -19.40 3.05 18.68
C ILE A 189 -18.13 2.65 17.95
N TYR A 190 -17.05 2.41 18.69
CA TYR A 190 -15.78 1.93 18.15
C TYR A 190 -15.83 0.42 17.96
N GLN A 191 -15.67 -0.03 16.72
CA GLN A 191 -15.69 -1.44 16.32
C GLN A 191 -14.29 -1.96 15.94
N GLY A 192 -13.27 -1.12 16.07
CA GLY A 192 -11.88 -1.48 15.82
C GLY A 192 -11.26 -2.32 16.94
N GLY A 193 -10.02 -2.76 16.72
CA GLY A 193 -9.24 -3.46 17.72
C GLY A 193 -8.62 -2.49 18.71
N THR A 194 -8.44 -2.94 19.95
CA THR A 194 -7.77 -2.19 21.03
C THR A 194 -6.24 -2.29 20.96
N ILE A 195 -5.72 -3.05 19.99
CA ILE A 195 -4.30 -3.29 19.77
C ILE A 195 -3.90 -2.63 18.45
N ASP A 196 -2.74 -1.97 18.44
CA ASP A 196 -2.13 -1.40 17.25
C ASP A 196 -1.70 -2.47 16.25
N LEU A 197 -1.63 -2.10 14.97
CA LEU A 197 -0.97 -2.95 13.99
C LEU A 197 0.49 -3.17 14.37
N SER A 198 0.97 -4.38 14.09
CA SER A 198 2.40 -4.66 14.17
C SER A 198 3.18 -3.75 13.22
N PRO A 199 4.39 -3.31 13.60
CA PRO A 199 5.21 -2.48 12.74
C PRO A 199 5.47 -3.13 11.38
N PHE A 200 5.41 -2.35 10.32
CA PHE A 200 5.78 -2.78 8.99
C PHE A 200 7.29 -2.74 8.85
N ASN A 201 7.89 -3.86 8.45
CA ASN A 201 9.32 -3.96 8.24
C ASN A 201 9.69 -3.42 6.85
N LEU A 202 10.57 -2.42 6.81
CA LEU A 202 11.05 -1.76 5.60
C LEU A 202 12.48 -2.19 5.23
N GLY A 203 12.98 -3.25 5.85
CA GLY A 203 14.31 -3.79 5.60
C GLY A 203 15.42 -3.05 6.36
N SER A 204 16.62 -3.65 6.37
CA SER A 204 17.82 -3.10 7.04
C SER A 204 17.62 -2.71 8.52
N GLY A 205 16.72 -3.41 9.22
CA GLY A 205 16.40 -3.14 10.62
C GLY A 205 15.46 -1.95 10.84
N GLU A 206 14.94 -1.34 9.77
CA GLU A 206 13.98 -0.26 9.85
C GLU A 206 12.53 -0.78 9.84
N SER A 207 11.69 -0.20 10.71
CA SER A 207 10.25 -0.47 10.73
C SER A 207 9.44 0.77 11.02
N VAL A 208 8.25 0.87 10.44
CA VAL A 208 7.30 1.97 10.68
C VAL A 208 6.02 1.45 11.32
N THR A 209 5.48 2.21 12.27
CA THR A 209 4.21 1.90 12.93
C THR A 209 3.20 2.97 12.59
N LEU A 210 2.05 2.57 12.07
CA LEU A 210 0.89 3.44 11.88
C LEU A 210 -0.11 3.15 13.01
N SER A 211 0.04 3.85 14.15
CA SER A 211 -0.73 3.59 15.37
C SER A 211 -1.96 4.48 15.54
N LEU A 212 -2.27 5.34 14.57
CA LEU A 212 -3.43 6.23 14.66
C LEU A 212 -4.72 5.43 14.42
N ARG A 213 -5.60 5.43 15.42
CA ARG A 213 -6.89 4.74 15.42
C ARG A 213 -8.03 5.73 15.67
N ALA A 214 -9.26 5.33 15.34
CA ALA A 214 -10.43 6.19 15.54
C ALA A 214 -10.82 6.37 17.01
N ASP A 215 -10.31 5.53 17.92
CA ASP A 215 -10.46 5.65 19.38
C ASP A 215 -9.42 6.57 20.04
N ASP A 216 -8.50 7.18 19.27
CA ASP A 216 -7.55 8.15 19.80
C ASP A 216 -8.27 9.34 20.46
N ALA A 217 -7.79 9.77 21.62
CA ALA A 217 -8.43 10.81 22.42
C ALA A 217 -8.65 12.14 21.66
N ALA A 218 -7.75 12.51 20.74
CA ALA A 218 -7.92 13.70 19.92
C ALA A 218 -9.04 13.52 18.89
N VAL A 219 -9.15 12.34 18.28
CA VAL A 219 -10.24 12.00 17.35
C VAL A 219 -11.58 11.97 18.08
N ARG A 220 -11.64 11.35 19.26
CA ARG A 220 -12.84 11.33 20.12
C ARG A 220 -13.27 12.73 20.53
N THR A 221 -12.33 13.62 20.85
CA THR A 221 -12.62 15.01 21.20
C THR A 221 -13.30 15.74 20.03
N VAL A 222 -12.81 15.54 18.80
CA VAL A 222 -13.44 16.11 17.60
C VAL A 222 -14.84 15.53 17.38
N LEU A 223 -14.98 14.20 17.40
CA LEU A 223 -16.27 13.52 17.25
C LEU A 223 -17.28 14.00 18.30
N LYS A 224 -16.86 14.13 19.56
CA LYS A 224 -17.67 14.64 20.66
C LYS A 224 -18.19 16.04 20.38
N ASN A 225 -17.31 16.98 20.05
CA ASN A 225 -17.71 18.37 19.83
C ASN A 225 -18.67 18.50 18.63
N VAL A 226 -18.40 17.78 17.54
CA VAL A 226 -19.25 17.80 16.34
C VAL A 226 -20.60 17.12 16.61
N ALA A 227 -20.61 15.96 17.29
CA ALA A 227 -21.85 15.24 17.60
C ALA A 227 -22.74 15.98 18.59
N VAL A 228 -22.16 16.62 19.63
CA VAL A 228 -22.91 17.46 20.55
C VAL A 228 -23.47 18.70 19.84
N ALA A 229 -22.70 19.31 18.93
CA ALA A 229 -23.20 20.41 18.10
C ALA A 229 -24.40 19.98 17.23
N ALA A 230 -24.37 18.77 16.68
CA ALA A 230 -25.48 18.21 15.88
C ALA A 230 -26.75 18.00 16.72
N LEU A 231 -26.63 17.76 18.03
CA LEU A 231 -27.76 17.63 18.95
C LEU A 231 -28.17 18.95 19.63
N SER A 232 -27.53 20.07 19.31
CA SER A 232 -27.76 21.35 20.03
C SER A 232 -29.16 21.95 19.86
N ASP A 233 -29.92 21.55 18.83
CA ASP A 233 -31.33 21.90 18.62
C ASP A 233 -32.26 20.67 18.78
N ASP A 234 -31.76 19.56 19.33
CA ASP A 234 -32.53 18.33 19.49
C ASP A 234 -33.61 18.47 20.58
N PRO A 235 -34.86 18.04 20.33
CA PRO A 235 -35.96 18.20 21.29
C PRO A 235 -35.77 17.41 22.60
N SER A 236 -34.84 16.45 22.66
CA SER A 236 -34.51 15.72 23.88
C SER A 236 -33.69 16.53 24.89
N ILE A 237 -33.11 17.67 24.46
CA ILE A 237 -32.36 18.61 25.29
C ILE A 237 -33.19 19.88 25.46
N THR A 238 -33.35 20.36 26.68
CA THR A 238 -34.15 21.57 26.96
C THR A 238 -33.26 22.68 27.49
N LEU A 239 -32.54 23.35 26.57
CA LEU A 239 -31.70 24.49 26.90
C LEU A 239 -32.47 25.81 26.77
N ASN A 240 -32.27 26.71 27.73
CA ASN A 240 -32.67 28.11 27.53
C ASN A 240 -31.66 28.83 26.61
N ALA A 241 -31.98 30.03 26.12
CA ALA A 241 -31.11 30.76 25.18
C ALA A 241 -29.70 31.05 25.73
N GLY A 242 -29.56 31.26 27.04
CA GLY A 242 -28.25 31.44 27.68
C GLY A 242 -27.43 30.16 27.68
N GLU A 243 -28.04 29.03 28.03
CA GLU A 243 -27.40 27.71 28.02
C GLU A 243 -27.06 27.23 26.60
N ALA A 244 -27.92 27.48 25.62
CA ALA A 244 -27.64 27.15 24.23
C ALA A 244 -26.43 27.97 23.71
N LYS A 245 -26.36 29.25 24.08
CA LYS A 245 -25.20 30.09 23.78
C LYS A 245 -23.93 29.55 24.45
N GLU A 246 -23.98 29.26 25.74
CA GLU A 246 -22.84 28.73 26.52
C GLU A 246 -22.33 27.40 25.93
N LEU A 247 -23.25 26.53 25.52
CA LEU A 247 -22.91 25.27 24.87
C LEU A 247 -22.15 25.52 23.57
N LEU A 248 -22.66 26.40 22.69
CA LEU A 248 -21.97 26.72 21.43
C LEU A 248 -20.59 27.38 21.66
N GLN A 249 -20.45 28.22 22.69
CA GLN A 249 -19.15 28.80 23.07
C GLN A 249 -18.18 27.72 23.54
N THR A 250 -18.64 26.81 24.40
CA THR A 250 -17.84 25.69 24.91
C THR A 250 -17.40 24.77 23.77
N LEU A 251 -18.31 24.41 22.87
CA LEU A 251 -18.02 23.57 21.70
C LEU A 251 -17.07 24.26 20.72
N SER A 252 -17.22 25.57 20.49
CA SER A 252 -16.30 26.34 19.66
C SER A 252 -14.88 26.33 20.23
N VAL A 253 -14.71 26.65 21.51
CA VAL A 253 -13.40 26.63 22.18
C VAL A 253 -12.81 25.21 22.18
N GLY A 254 -13.64 24.21 22.49
CA GLY A 254 -13.25 22.79 22.44
C GLY A 254 -12.77 22.38 21.05
N ALA A 255 -13.51 22.71 20.00
CA ALA A 255 -13.16 22.37 18.62
C ALA A 255 -11.87 23.07 18.16
N LEU A 256 -11.69 24.35 18.50
CA LEU A 256 -10.44 25.08 18.22
C LEU A 256 -9.24 24.44 18.93
N SER A 257 -9.38 24.08 20.22
CA SER A 257 -8.32 23.40 20.97
C SER A 257 -8.03 21.98 20.44
N GLY A 258 -9.05 21.31 19.87
CA GLY A 258 -8.92 20.02 19.22
C GLY A 258 -8.06 20.07 17.95
N GLN A 259 -8.02 21.20 17.25
CA GLN A 259 -7.22 21.36 16.03
C GLN A 259 -5.72 21.17 16.27
N ASP A 260 -5.20 21.66 17.41
CA ASP A 260 -3.80 21.47 17.77
C ASP A 260 -3.48 19.99 18.00
N SER A 261 -4.43 19.26 18.59
CA SER A 261 -4.29 17.82 18.84
C SER A 261 -4.31 17.02 17.54
N VAL A 262 -5.22 17.33 16.63
CA VAL A 262 -5.27 16.72 15.29
C VAL A 262 -4.02 17.08 14.48
N THR A 263 -3.54 18.32 14.55
CA THR A 263 -2.31 18.75 13.88
C THR A 263 -1.11 17.95 14.38
N ARG A 264 -1.01 17.67 15.69
CA ARG A 264 0.03 16.80 16.24
C ARG A 264 -0.07 15.37 15.73
N LEU A 265 -1.28 14.79 15.65
CA LEU A 265 -1.47 13.46 15.07
C LEU A 265 -1.02 13.41 13.60
N ARG A 266 -1.39 14.42 12.81
CA ARG A 266 -0.99 14.57 11.42
C ARG A 266 0.51 14.77 11.25
N ALA A 267 1.15 15.51 12.16
CA ALA A 267 2.60 15.68 12.15
C ALA A 267 3.32 14.35 12.47
N ASN A 268 2.83 13.59 13.44
CA ASN A 268 3.36 12.26 13.75
C ASN A 268 3.21 11.29 12.57
N LEU A 269 2.06 11.34 11.87
CA LEU A 269 1.86 10.58 10.63
C LEU A 269 2.81 11.05 9.52
N GLY A 270 3.05 12.36 9.40
CA GLY A 270 4.03 12.92 8.46
C GLY A 270 5.46 12.42 8.70
N PHE A 271 5.90 12.25 9.94
CA PHE A 271 7.19 11.61 10.23
C PHE A 271 7.22 10.13 9.82
N ALA A 272 6.10 9.41 9.92
CA ALA A 272 6.00 8.05 9.41
C ALA A 272 6.06 8.03 7.87
N GLU A 273 5.40 8.97 7.20
CA GLU A 273 5.45 9.15 5.73
C GLU A 273 6.89 9.42 5.25
N GLU A 274 7.60 10.34 5.90
CA GLU A 274 9.01 10.65 5.57
C GLU A 274 9.90 9.42 5.70
N ARG A 275 9.72 8.62 6.77
CA ARG A 275 10.48 7.38 6.96
C ARG A 275 10.18 6.34 5.88
N ILE A 276 8.93 6.21 5.46
CA ILE A 276 8.54 5.32 4.37
C ILE A 276 9.19 5.77 3.05
N GLU A 277 9.18 7.07 2.77
CA GLU A 277 9.79 7.64 1.57
C GLU A 277 11.32 7.42 1.54
N MET A 278 12.01 7.70 2.65
CA MET A 278 13.44 7.43 2.79
C MET A 278 13.77 5.95 2.57
N ALA A 279 12.97 5.05 3.14
CA ALA A 279 13.14 3.62 2.96
C ALA A 279 12.92 3.21 1.49
N SER A 280 11.89 3.74 0.83
CA SER A 280 11.59 3.45 -0.58
C SER A 280 12.72 3.91 -1.51
N VAL A 281 13.27 5.12 -1.30
CA VAL A 281 14.44 5.62 -2.06
C VAL A 281 15.65 4.71 -1.86
N ARG A 282 15.92 4.30 -0.62
CA ARG A 282 17.02 3.38 -0.29
C ARG A 282 16.84 2.04 -0.98
N ILE A 283 15.68 1.40 -0.84
CA ILE A 283 15.36 0.09 -1.43
C ILE A 283 15.52 0.14 -2.96
N THR A 284 14.98 1.18 -3.60
CA THR A 284 15.08 1.35 -5.06
C THR A 284 16.54 1.52 -5.53
N SER A 285 17.35 2.24 -4.75
CA SER A 285 18.79 2.39 -5.03
C SER A 285 19.56 1.08 -4.87
N GLU A 286 19.25 0.30 -3.83
CA GLU A 286 19.83 -1.02 -3.58
C GLU A 286 19.43 -2.01 -4.68
N LEU A 287 18.15 -2.04 -5.09
CA LEU A 287 17.64 -2.83 -6.21
C LEU A 287 18.42 -2.53 -7.49
N THR A 288 18.50 -1.26 -7.87
CA THR A 288 19.20 -0.83 -9.09
C THR A 288 20.67 -1.26 -9.05
N SER A 289 21.35 -1.09 -7.91
CA SER A 289 22.76 -1.44 -7.76
C SER A 289 22.99 -2.95 -7.89
N LEU A 290 22.12 -3.76 -7.28
CA LEU A 290 22.19 -5.22 -7.35
C LEU A 290 21.81 -5.75 -8.73
N GLU A 291 20.87 -5.11 -9.42
CA GLU A 291 20.55 -5.43 -10.81
C GLU A 291 21.73 -5.15 -11.73
N VAL A 292 22.43 -4.03 -11.55
CA VAL A 292 23.66 -3.72 -12.30
C VAL A 292 24.74 -4.76 -12.01
N ALA A 293 24.97 -5.10 -10.73
CA ALA A 293 25.98 -6.10 -10.35
C ALA A 293 25.64 -7.51 -10.90
N ARG A 294 24.35 -7.89 -10.84
CA ARG A 294 23.86 -9.14 -11.44
C ARG A 294 24.03 -9.13 -12.96
N ASN A 295 23.77 -8.01 -13.61
CA ASN A 295 23.95 -7.90 -15.06
C ASN A 295 25.41 -8.02 -15.46
N ALA A 296 26.32 -7.37 -14.73
CA ALA A 296 27.76 -7.49 -14.96
C ALA A 296 28.28 -8.93 -14.79
N LEU A 297 27.68 -9.72 -13.89
CA LEU A 297 27.99 -11.15 -13.74
C LEU A 297 27.48 -12.03 -14.90
N LEU A 298 26.48 -11.55 -15.65
CA LEU A 298 25.82 -12.31 -16.71
C LEU A 298 26.11 -11.74 -18.09
N GLU A 299 26.84 -10.63 -18.19
CA GLU A 299 27.10 -9.92 -19.43
C GLU A 299 27.98 -10.76 -20.36
N VAL A 300 27.64 -10.76 -21.66
CA VAL A 300 28.47 -11.37 -22.70
C VAL A 300 29.13 -10.29 -23.55
N ASP A 301 30.34 -10.55 -24.02
CA ASP A 301 30.98 -9.67 -25.01
C ASP A 301 30.22 -9.79 -26.35
N PRO A 302 29.59 -8.72 -26.84
CA PRO A 302 28.79 -8.77 -28.06
C PRO A 302 29.64 -9.02 -29.31
N TYR A 303 30.91 -8.57 -29.34
CA TYR A 303 31.81 -8.83 -30.46
C TYR A 303 32.22 -10.29 -30.50
N GLN A 304 32.57 -10.86 -29.34
CA GLN A 304 32.91 -12.27 -29.25
C GLN A 304 31.70 -13.14 -29.60
N THR A 305 30.51 -12.77 -29.11
CA THR A 305 29.25 -13.50 -29.36
C THR A 305 28.87 -13.45 -30.84
N ALA A 306 28.98 -12.28 -31.49
CA ALA A 306 28.73 -12.14 -32.92
C ALA A 306 29.72 -12.98 -33.76
N THR A 307 31.00 -12.97 -33.40
CA THR A 307 32.03 -13.78 -34.08
C THR A 307 31.73 -15.29 -33.96
N GLN A 308 31.31 -15.73 -32.76
CA GLN A 308 30.92 -17.12 -32.55
C GLN A 308 29.64 -17.48 -33.33
N LEU A 309 28.67 -16.58 -33.38
CA LEU A 309 27.42 -16.78 -34.12
C LEU A 309 27.69 -16.97 -35.62
N GLU A 310 28.54 -16.14 -36.22
CA GLU A 310 28.96 -16.25 -37.63
C GLU A 310 29.67 -17.58 -37.91
N ALA A 311 30.54 -18.02 -36.99
CA ALA A 311 31.20 -19.32 -37.10
C ALA A 311 30.19 -20.48 -37.06
N VAL A 312 29.18 -20.43 -36.18
CA VAL A 312 28.13 -21.46 -36.07
C VAL A 312 27.21 -21.45 -37.30
N GLN A 313 26.90 -20.28 -37.86
CA GLN A 313 26.18 -20.16 -39.13
C GLN A 313 26.94 -20.84 -40.28
N THR A 314 28.24 -20.54 -40.41
CA THR A 314 29.11 -21.16 -41.41
C THR A 314 29.18 -22.69 -41.24
N GLN A 315 29.24 -23.17 -40.00
CA GLN A 315 29.22 -24.61 -39.72
C GLN A 315 27.88 -25.26 -40.13
N LEU A 316 26.75 -24.59 -39.91
CA LEU A 316 25.44 -25.07 -40.31
C LEU A 316 25.31 -25.17 -41.83
N GLU A 317 25.77 -24.15 -42.56
CA GLU A 317 25.81 -24.14 -44.03
C GLU A 317 26.70 -25.26 -44.58
N THR A 318 27.86 -25.45 -43.97
CA THR A 318 28.80 -26.54 -44.33
C THR A 318 28.16 -27.90 -44.09
N LEU A 319 27.51 -28.10 -42.94
CA LEU A 319 26.82 -29.35 -42.60
C LEU A 319 25.71 -29.67 -43.60
N TYR A 320 24.88 -28.68 -43.98
CA TYR A 320 23.84 -28.87 -44.99
C TYR A 320 24.43 -29.16 -46.38
N THR A 321 25.53 -28.50 -46.74
CA THR A 321 26.24 -28.76 -48.00
C THR A 321 26.77 -30.20 -48.06
N ILE A 322 27.37 -30.69 -46.97
CA ILE A 322 27.85 -32.07 -46.87
C ILE A 322 26.68 -33.07 -46.90
N THR A 323 25.62 -32.80 -46.15
CA THR A 323 24.41 -33.65 -46.11
C THR A 323 23.78 -33.77 -47.51
N ALA A 324 23.69 -32.66 -48.25
CA ALA A 324 23.19 -32.65 -49.62
C ALA A 324 24.11 -33.42 -50.58
N ARG A 325 25.44 -33.29 -50.46
CA ARG A 325 26.40 -34.06 -51.26
C ARG A 325 26.33 -35.56 -50.96
N SER A 326 26.28 -35.95 -49.68
CA SER A 326 26.16 -37.35 -49.24
C SER A 326 24.87 -38.00 -49.73
N SER A 327 23.74 -37.28 -49.64
CA SER A 327 22.44 -37.75 -50.15
C SER A 327 22.42 -37.96 -51.66
N ARG A 328 23.15 -37.13 -52.43
CA ARG A 328 23.31 -37.33 -53.88
C ARG A 328 24.19 -38.53 -54.23
N LEU A 329 25.25 -38.77 -53.47
CA LEU A 329 26.14 -39.92 -53.68
C LEU A 329 25.46 -41.25 -53.36
N SER A 330 24.63 -41.33 -52.31
CA SER A 330 23.87 -42.55 -52.03
C SER A 330 22.82 -42.86 -53.10
N LEU A 331 22.16 -41.82 -53.65
CA LEU A 331 21.22 -41.98 -54.77
C LEU A 331 21.94 -42.45 -56.04
N VAL A 332 23.11 -41.89 -56.36
CA VAL A 332 23.92 -42.33 -57.51
C VAL A 332 24.38 -43.78 -57.34
N ASN A 333 24.89 -44.17 -56.15
CA ASN A 333 25.30 -45.55 -55.87
C ASN A 333 24.14 -46.55 -55.79
N PHE A 334 22.91 -46.10 -55.55
CA PHE A 334 21.71 -46.96 -55.55
C PHE A 334 21.16 -47.19 -56.97
N LEU A 335 21.39 -46.24 -57.87
CA LEU A 335 20.94 -46.30 -59.26
C LEU A 335 21.98 -46.94 -60.22
N SER A 336 23.22 -47.13 -59.77
CA SER A 336 24.31 -47.83 -60.47
C SER A 336 24.45 -49.28 -60.03
#